data_AF-A0A7V6G2L8-F1
#
_entry.id   AF-A0A7V6G2L8-F1
#
_cell.length_a   1.000
_cell.length_b   1.000
_cell.length_c   1.000
_cell.angle_alpha   90.00
_cell.angle_beta   90.00
_cell.angle_gamma   90.00
#
_symmetry.space_group_name_H-M   'P 1'
#
loop_
_entity.id
_entity.type
_entity.pdbx_description
1 polymer ?
#
loop_
_entity_poly.entity_id
_entity_poly.type
_entity_poly.pdbx_seq_one_letter_code
_entity_poly.pdbx_strand_id
1 'polypeptide(L)'
;MIKKKYLSALSLIILSSFLLVGCTASTKSLKILKEEEIKNEVEYESRNFNLTDYQLKIYEEYADTENEQLLEDLSPMDIFKLFYHAFKINDYENLYGLYIKGEKYGTPSRKDFLESIEKKDIMKLSLLRCLEYNIKNLAQIKYDKNTSYIQVNFKEDNKLTKRENWNFKLIKNSYGIWKLEWLPLN
;
A
#
# COMPACT_ATOMS: atom_id res chain seq x y z
N MET A 1 -34.67 54.49 36.31
CA MET A 1 -35.56 53.60 35.51
C MET A 1 -34.73 52.39 35.08
N ILE A 2 -34.79 51.28 35.82
CA ILE A 2 -33.94 50.09 35.61
C ILE A 2 -34.87 48.87 35.52
N LYS A 3 -34.95 48.23 34.36
CA LYS A 3 -35.61 46.93 34.19
C LYS A 3 -34.54 45.86 34.03
N LYS A 4 -34.36 45.05 35.07
CA LYS A 4 -33.67 43.76 35.01
C LYS A 4 -34.50 42.82 34.13
N LYS A 5 -33.90 42.26 33.08
CA LYS A 5 -34.37 41.04 32.42
C LYS A 5 -33.17 40.10 32.32
N TYR A 6 -33.16 39.11 33.21
CA TYR A 6 -32.41 37.89 33.03
C TYR A 6 -33.23 36.98 32.11
N LEU A 7 -32.64 36.50 31.03
CA LEU A 7 -33.09 35.27 30.39
C LEU A 7 -31.90 34.56 29.74
N SER A 8 -31.61 33.38 30.29
CA SER A 8 -31.13 32.17 29.62
C SER A 8 -29.97 32.26 28.62
N ALA A 9 -28.81 31.80 29.10
CA ALA A 9 -27.89 30.87 28.44
C ALA A 9 -28.27 30.34 27.05
N LEU A 10 -27.36 30.50 26.09
CA LEU A 10 -27.01 29.41 25.18
C LEU A 10 -25.56 29.59 24.72
N SER A 11 -24.66 28.83 25.35
CA SER A 11 -23.29 28.63 24.91
C SER A 11 -23.31 27.84 23.60
N LEU A 12 -23.00 28.47 22.47
CA LEU A 12 -22.63 27.75 21.26
C LEU A 12 -21.10 27.75 21.15
N ILE A 13 -20.51 26.81 21.89
CA ILE A 13 -19.15 26.34 21.64
C ILE A 13 -19.24 25.55 20.34
N ILE A 14 -18.78 26.13 19.24
CA ILE A 14 -18.49 25.39 18.02
C ILE A 14 -17.27 24.52 18.34
N LEU A 15 -17.54 23.30 18.81
CA LEU A 15 -16.53 22.27 18.95
C LEU A 15 -16.16 21.85 17.52
N SER A 16 -15.16 22.52 16.95
CA SER A 16 -14.47 22.05 15.76
C SER A 16 -13.79 20.73 16.11
N SER A 17 -14.50 19.63 15.96
CA SER A 17 -13.95 18.29 15.98
C SER A 17 -13.09 18.11 14.73
N PHE A 18 -11.88 18.68 14.77
CA PHE A 18 -10.76 18.15 14.00
C PHE A 18 -10.48 16.75 14.57
N LEU A 19 -11.16 15.75 14.00
CA LEU A 19 -10.69 14.37 14.04
C LEU A 19 -9.41 14.35 13.20
N LEU A 20 -8.30 14.77 13.80
CA LEU A 20 -6.97 14.35 13.38
C LEU A 20 -6.92 12.85 13.64
N VAL A 21 -7.36 12.08 12.65
CA VAL A 21 -7.06 10.65 12.56
C VAL A 21 -5.56 10.55 12.28
N GLY A 22 -4.77 10.68 13.33
CA GLY A 22 -3.38 10.25 13.31
C GLY A 22 -3.39 8.76 13.00
N CYS A 23 -2.71 8.36 11.93
CA CYS A 23 -2.48 6.95 11.64
C CYS A 23 -1.57 6.38 12.73
N THR A 24 -2.15 5.92 13.84
CA THR A 24 -1.48 5.02 14.77
C THR A 24 -1.71 3.61 14.26
N ALA A 25 -0.96 3.22 13.23
CA ALA A 25 -0.93 1.84 12.78
C ALA A 25 -0.25 0.98 13.86
N SER A 26 -0.91 -0.14 14.20
CA SER A 26 -0.48 -1.12 15.18
C SER A 26 0.93 -1.65 14.89
N THR A 27 1.75 -1.73 15.95
CA THR A 27 3.12 -2.23 15.94
C THR A 27 3.16 -3.75 15.79
N LYS A 28 2.91 -4.25 14.59
CA LYS A 28 3.47 -5.51 14.13
C LYS A 28 4.39 -5.17 12.98
N SER A 29 5.68 -5.02 13.32
CA SER A 29 6.69 -4.41 12.47
C SER A 29 6.70 -5.08 11.10
N LEU A 30 6.44 -4.29 10.05
CA LEU A 30 7.09 -4.50 8.75
C LEU A 30 8.53 -4.90 9.03
N LYS A 31 9.02 -5.95 8.37
CA LYS A 31 10.41 -6.35 8.54
C LYS A 31 11.28 -5.25 7.92
N ILE A 32 11.61 -4.26 8.73
CA ILE A 32 12.60 -3.23 8.42
C ILE A 32 13.91 -4.00 8.43
N LEU A 33 14.41 -4.30 7.23
CA LEU A 33 15.77 -4.79 7.09
C LEU A 33 16.68 -3.75 7.74
N LYS A 34 17.50 -4.17 8.70
CA LYS A 34 18.50 -3.30 9.30
C LYS A 34 19.47 -2.89 8.20
N GLU A 35 19.81 -1.61 8.16
CA GLU A 35 20.66 -0.96 7.15
C GLU A 35 22.02 -1.69 6.97
N GLU A 36 22.49 -2.37 8.01
CA GLU A 36 23.76 -3.12 8.07
C GLU A 36 23.71 -4.52 7.41
N GLU A 37 22.52 -5.07 7.14
CA GLU A 37 22.35 -6.39 6.48
C GLU A 37 22.13 -6.29 4.95
N ILE A 38 22.13 -5.06 4.41
CA ILE A 38 21.80 -4.76 3.02
C ILE A 38 23.10 -4.59 2.22
N LYS A 39 23.60 -5.68 1.63
CA LYS A 39 24.52 -5.61 0.46
C LYS A 39 23.75 -5.31 -0.85
N ASN A 40 22.67 -4.55 -0.78
CA ASN A 40 21.72 -4.43 -1.88
C ASN A 40 21.84 -3.06 -2.55
N GLU A 41 21.98 -3.09 -3.86
CA GLU A 41 22.03 -1.91 -4.71
C GLU A 41 20.60 -1.45 -5.01
N VAL A 42 20.35 -0.14 -4.86
CA VAL A 42 19.15 0.48 -5.42
C VAL A 42 19.29 0.43 -6.93
N GLU A 43 18.51 -0.43 -7.60
CA GLU A 43 18.57 -0.58 -9.06
C GLU A 43 17.85 0.57 -9.77
N TYR A 44 16.78 1.07 -9.16
CA TYR A 44 15.90 2.03 -9.79
C TYR A 44 15.12 2.85 -8.75
N GLU A 45 15.00 4.15 -8.99
CA GLU A 45 14.12 5.03 -8.22
C GLU A 45 13.10 5.73 -9.14
N SER A 46 11.88 5.90 -8.65
CA SER A 46 10.84 6.63 -9.35
C SER A 46 10.08 7.57 -8.44
N ARG A 47 9.76 8.76 -8.96
CA ARG A 47 8.77 9.69 -8.40
C ARG A 47 7.44 9.65 -9.14
N ASN A 48 7.36 8.90 -10.23
CA ASN A 48 6.13 8.65 -10.97
C ASN A 48 5.58 7.27 -10.61
N PHE A 49 4.41 7.28 -9.99
CA PHE A 49 3.71 6.08 -9.50
C PHE A 49 2.57 5.66 -10.43
N ASN A 50 2.26 6.47 -11.44
CA ASN A 50 1.22 6.16 -12.41
C ASN A 50 1.73 5.14 -13.43
N LEU A 51 0.79 4.39 -13.99
CA LEU A 51 1.07 3.52 -15.13
C LEU A 51 1.37 4.37 -16.37
N THR A 52 2.31 3.91 -17.19
CA THR A 52 2.42 4.34 -18.59
C THR A 52 1.28 3.72 -19.40
N ASP A 53 1.02 4.23 -20.61
CA ASP A 53 -0.03 3.67 -21.48
C ASP A 53 0.19 2.18 -21.77
N TYR A 54 1.45 1.76 -21.92
CA TYR A 54 1.80 0.34 -22.10
C TYR A 54 1.48 -0.50 -20.86
N GLN A 55 1.85 -0.01 -19.66
CA GLN A 55 1.55 -0.71 -18.41
C GLN A 55 0.04 -0.76 -18.14
N LEU A 56 -0.69 0.32 -18.48
CA LEU A 56 -2.14 0.36 -18.34
C LEU A 56 -2.80 -0.65 -19.28
N LYS A 57 -2.36 -0.74 -20.53
CA LYS A 57 -2.86 -1.75 -21.47
C LYS A 57 -2.64 -3.17 -20.96
N ILE A 58 -1.43 -3.48 -20.46
CA ILE A 58 -1.15 -4.79 -19.85
C ILE A 58 -2.08 -5.03 -18.66
N TYR A 59 -2.29 -4.03 -17.81
CA TYR A 59 -3.18 -4.14 -16.67
C TYR A 59 -4.61 -4.47 -17.10
N GLU A 60 -5.15 -3.75 -18.08
CA GLU A 60 -6.52 -3.95 -18.58
C GLU A 60 -6.69 -5.34 -19.20
N GLU A 61 -5.74 -5.79 -20.02
CA GLU A 61 -5.76 -7.14 -20.60
C GLU A 61 -5.63 -8.23 -19.52
N TYR A 62 -4.76 -8.02 -18.52
CA TYR A 62 -4.65 -8.92 -17.37
C TYR A 62 -5.94 -8.94 -16.55
N ALA A 63 -6.55 -7.78 -16.32
CA ALA A 63 -7.75 -7.63 -15.53
C ALA A 63 -8.98 -8.30 -16.17
N ASP A 64 -9.05 -8.31 -17.49
CA ASP A 64 -10.13 -8.96 -18.24
C ASP A 64 -9.93 -10.48 -18.35
N THR A 65 -8.68 -10.93 -18.51
CA THR A 65 -8.39 -12.35 -18.85
C THR A 65 -7.86 -13.18 -17.70
N GLU A 66 -7.40 -12.55 -16.61
CA GLU A 66 -6.60 -13.14 -15.54
C GLU A 66 -5.33 -13.89 -16.05
N ASN A 67 -4.89 -13.63 -17.29
CA ASN A 67 -3.75 -14.33 -17.90
C ASN A 67 -2.42 -13.83 -17.35
N GLU A 68 -1.79 -14.62 -16.47
CA GLU A 68 -0.52 -14.25 -15.84
C GLU A 68 0.65 -14.09 -16.81
N GLN A 69 0.59 -14.69 -18.02
CA GLN A 69 1.67 -14.58 -19.01
C GLN A 69 1.90 -13.13 -19.47
N LEU A 70 0.88 -12.29 -19.38
CA LEU A 70 0.98 -10.85 -19.67
C LEU A 70 1.95 -10.12 -18.71
N LEU A 71 2.32 -10.77 -17.60
CA LEU A 71 3.17 -10.21 -16.55
C LEU A 71 4.63 -10.71 -16.60
N GLU A 72 4.99 -11.62 -17.52
CA GLU A 72 6.29 -12.32 -17.51
C GLU A 72 7.50 -11.39 -17.66
N ASP A 73 7.40 -10.39 -18.54
CA ASP A 73 8.49 -9.44 -18.83
C ASP A 73 8.49 -8.20 -17.91
N LEU A 74 7.56 -8.12 -16.97
CA LEU A 74 7.45 -6.98 -16.08
C LEU A 74 8.51 -7.01 -14.97
N SER A 75 9.11 -5.85 -14.69
CA SER A 75 10.03 -5.70 -13.57
C SER A 75 9.29 -5.72 -12.22
N PRO A 76 10.00 -5.90 -11.09
CA PRO A 76 9.39 -5.76 -9.77
C PRO A 76 8.68 -4.41 -9.56
N MET A 77 9.27 -3.31 -10.05
CA MET A 77 8.66 -1.99 -10.00
C MET A 77 7.37 -1.93 -10.82
N ASP A 78 7.33 -2.55 -12.00
CA ASP A 78 6.13 -2.58 -12.83
C ASP A 78 4.99 -3.31 -12.13
N ILE A 79 5.23 -4.50 -11.58
CA ILE A 79 4.25 -5.26 -10.81
C ILE A 79 3.74 -4.45 -9.61
N PHE A 80 4.63 -3.75 -8.91
CA PHE A 80 4.21 -2.92 -7.79
C PHE A 80 3.36 -1.72 -8.22
N LYS A 81 3.66 -1.11 -9.38
CA LYS A 81 2.81 -0.06 -9.94
C LYS A 81 1.43 -0.59 -10.33
N LEU A 82 1.34 -1.79 -10.92
CA LEU A 82 0.06 -2.44 -11.20
C LEU A 82 -0.74 -2.67 -9.91
N PHE A 83 -0.07 -3.17 -8.86
CA PHE A 83 -0.67 -3.36 -7.54
C PHE A 83 -1.20 -2.06 -6.96
N TYR A 84 -0.40 -0.99 -7.02
CA TYR A 84 -0.79 0.33 -6.55
C TYR A 84 -1.95 0.92 -7.37
N HIS A 85 -1.97 0.69 -8.68
CA HIS A 85 -3.07 1.10 -9.55
C HIS A 85 -4.37 0.38 -9.20
N ALA A 86 -4.35 -0.96 -9.13
CA ALA A 86 -5.49 -1.78 -8.74
C ALA A 86 -6.08 -1.33 -7.40
N PHE A 87 -5.19 -1.06 -6.44
CA PHE A 87 -5.58 -0.49 -5.16
C PHE A 87 -6.34 0.84 -5.32
N LYS A 88 -5.74 1.81 -6.04
CA LYS A 88 -6.29 3.16 -6.19
C LYS A 88 -7.69 3.17 -6.81
N ILE A 89 -7.97 2.23 -7.71
CA ILE A 89 -9.28 2.12 -8.38
C ILE A 89 -10.24 1.15 -7.68
N ASN A 90 -9.87 0.63 -6.50
CA ASN A 90 -10.62 -0.37 -5.75
C ASN A 90 -10.87 -1.70 -6.50
N ASP A 91 -9.98 -2.05 -7.43
CA ASP A 91 -10.01 -3.33 -8.13
C ASP A 91 -9.34 -4.41 -7.27
N TYR A 92 -10.09 -4.84 -6.25
CA TYR A 92 -9.60 -5.80 -5.26
C TYR A 92 -9.38 -7.20 -5.83
N GLU A 93 -10.10 -7.54 -6.90
CA GLU A 93 -9.95 -8.82 -7.59
C GLU A 93 -8.58 -8.93 -8.24
N ASN A 94 -8.20 -7.95 -9.04
CA ASN A 94 -6.91 -7.94 -9.71
C ASN A 94 -5.77 -7.62 -8.75
N LEU A 95 -6.02 -6.78 -7.74
CA LEU A 95 -5.07 -6.60 -6.63
C LEU A 95 -4.75 -7.93 -5.94
N TYR A 96 -5.76 -8.78 -5.71
CA TYR A 96 -5.53 -10.11 -5.16
C TYR A 96 -4.67 -10.94 -6.12
N GLY A 97 -4.96 -10.94 -7.42
CA GLY A 97 -4.21 -11.70 -8.44
C GLY A 97 -2.69 -11.40 -8.50
N LEU A 98 -2.27 -10.21 -8.07
CA LEU A 98 -0.86 -9.80 -8.04
C LEU A 98 -0.07 -10.35 -6.85
N TYR A 99 -0.72 -10.90 -5.82
CA TYR A 99 -0.03 -11.59 -4.73
C TYR A 99 0.45 -12.97 -5.12
N ILE A 100 1.58 -13.39 -4.55
CA ILE A 100 2.07 -14.75 -4.67
C ILE A 100 1.12 -15.71 -3.95
N LYS A 101 0.85 -16.88 -4.56
CA LYS A 101 -0.14 -17.85 -4.06
C LYS A 101 0.52 -19.09 -3.47
N GLY A 102 -0.18 -19.70 -2.52
CA GLY A 102 0.19 -20.96 -1.90
C GLY A 102 0.36 -20.86 -0.38
N GLU A 103 0.09 -21.98 0.29
CA GLU A 103 0.11 -22.09 1.75
C GLU A 103 1.44 -21.62 2.37
N LYS A 104 2.56 -21.93 1.71
CA LYS A 104 3.90 -21.51 2.15
C LYS A 104 4.12 -20.00 2.25
N TYR A 105 3.27 -19.21 1.60
CA TYR A 105 3.32 -17.74 1.65
C TYR A 105 2.23 -17.14 2.54
N GLY A 106 1.34 -17.97 3.13
CA GLY A 106 0.27 -17.51 4.01
C GLY A 106 -0.82 -16.71 3.30
N THR A 107 -0.88 -16.74 1.96
CA THR A 107 -1.89 -16.01 1.19
C THR A 107 -3.25 -16.69 1.38
N PRO A 108 -4.28 -15.96 1.86
CA PRO A 108 -5.62 -16.51 2.07
C PRO A 108 -6.27 -16.90 0.73
N SER A 109 -7.39 -17.62 0.78
CA SER A 109 -8.17 -17.87 -0.42
C SER A 109 -8.73 -16.56 -1.01
N ARG A 110 -9.08 -16.57 -2.30
CA ARG A 110 -9.71 -15.41 -2.97
C ARG A 110 -10.96 -14.95 -2.22
N LYS A 111 -11.82 -15.92 -1.85
CA LYS A 111 -13.04 -15.67 -1.10
C LYS A 111 -12.75 -15.00 0.25
N ASP A 112 -11.84 -15.57 1.04
CA ASP A 112 -11.52 -15.02 2.37
C ASP A 112 -10.90 -13.62 2.28
N PHE A 113 -10.08 -13.39 1.25
CA PHE A 113 -9.52 -12.07 0.97
C PHE A 113 -10.63 -11.04 0.72
N LEU A 114 -11.51 -11.31 -0.24
CA LEU A 114 -12.58 -10.38 -0.62
C LEU A 114 -13.56 -10.14 0.53
N GLU A 115 -13.95 -11.20 1.24
CA GLU A 115 -14.79 -11.07 2.43
C GLU A 115 -14.13 -10.18 3.51
N SER A 116 -12.81 -10.26 3.69
CA SER A 116 -12.09 -9.41 4.64
C SER A 116 -12.08 -7.93 4.24
N ILE A 117 -12.09 -7.64 2.93
CA ILE A 117 -12.19 -6.27 2.41
C ILE A 117 -13.61 -5.73 2.61
N GLU A 118 -14.64 -6.52 2.30
CA GLU A 118 -16.05 -6.15 2.48
C GLU A 118 -16.41 -5.89 3.94
N LYS A 119 -15.86 -6.68 4.86
CA LYS A 119 -16.02 -6.49 6.32
C LYS A 119 -15.31 -5.22 6.84
N LYS A 120 -14.74 -4.40 5.95
CA LYS A 120 -14.02 -3.15 6.22
C LYS A 120 -13.03 -3.31 7.35
N ASP A 121 -12.15 -4.31 7.26
CA ASP A 121 -11.05 -4.42 8.20
C ASP A 121 -10.24 -3.11 8.19
N ILE A 122 -10.48 -2.30 9.22
CA ILE A 122 -10.17 -0.87 9.28
C ILE A 122 -8.65 -0.65 9.15
N MET A 123 -7.86 -1.68 9.50
CA MET A 123 -6.40 -1.67 9.42
C MET A 123 -5.86 -1.83 7.99
N LYS A 124 -6.44 -2.70 7.14
CA LYS A 124 -5.99 -2.85 5.74
C LYS A 124 -6.21 -1.56 4.94
N LEU A 125 -7.33 -0.88 5.17
CA LEU A 125 -7.63 0.43 4.57
C LEU A 125 -6.71 1.56 5.08
N SER A 126 -6.03 1.37 6.23
CA SER A 126 -5.13 2.38 6.81
C SER A 126 -3.73 2.36 6.19
N LEU A 127 -3.17 1.18 5.89
CA LEU A 127 -1.92 1.01 5.15
C LEU A 127 -2.06 1.68 3.78
N LEU A 128 -3.17 1.35 3.14
CA LEU A 128 -3.56 1.75 1.80
C LEU A 128 -3.84 3.26 1.68
N ARG A 129 -4.54 3.86 2.64
CA ARG A 129 -4.71 5.33 2.71
C ARG A 129 -3.40 6.09 2.85
N CYS A 130 -2.37 5.51 3.46
CA CYS A 130 -1.06 6.19 3.55
C CYS A 130 -0.32 6.25 2.21
N LEU A 131 -0.48 5.22 1.37
CA LEU A 131 0.12 5.19 0.02
C LEU A 131 -0.46 6.29 -0.86
N GLU A 132 -1.75 6.57 -0.75
CA GLU A 132 -2.42 7.54 -1.64
C GLU A 132 -1.92 8.98 -1.47
N TYR A 133 -1.60 9.42 -0.25
CA TYR A 133 -1.35 10.85 0.02
C TYR A 133 0.11 11.24 0.24
N ASN A 134 0.98 10.29 0.66
CA ASN A 134 2.27 10.67 1.26
C ASN A 134 3.50 10.06 0.62
N ILE A 135 3.41 9.39 -0.53
CA ILE A 135 4.60 8.83 -1.18
C ILE A 135 5.47 9.98 -1.75
N LYS A 136 6.76 9.98 -1.38
CA LYS A 136 7.80 10.85 -1.92
C LYS A 136 8.44 10.22 -3.16
N ASN A 137 8.82 8.94 -3.05
CA ASN A 137 9.37 8.15 -4.14
C ASN A 137 9.26 6.64 -3.81
N LEU A 138 9.51 5.83 -4.83
CA LEU A 138 9.69 4.39 -4.73
C LEU A 138 11.13 4.04 -5.10
N ALA A 139 11.76 3.13 -4.37
CA ALA A 139 13.07 2.57 -4.72
C ALA A 139 12.95 1.05 -4.87
N GLN A 140 13.40 0.53 -6.01
CA GLN A 140 13.60 -0.91 -6.21
C GLN A 140 14.96 -1.31 -5.69
N ILE A 141 14.95 -2.24 -4.74
CA ILE A 141 16.14 -2.79 -4.11
C ILE A 141 16.23 -4.25 -4.52
N LYS A 142 17.25 -4.59 -5.31
CA LYS A 142 17.50 -5.98 -5.67
C LYS A 142 18.16 -6.71 -4.53
N TYR A 143 17.58 -7.84 -4.16
CA TYR A 143 18.13 -8.71 -3.14
C TYR A 143 18.85 -9.91 -3.77
N ASP A 144 18.15 -10.63 -4.65
CA ASP A 144 18.72 -11.72 -5.44
C ASP A 144 17.97 -11.89 -6.77
N LYS A 145 18.24 -12.96 -7.54
CA LYS A 145 17.60 -13.20 -8.85
C LYS A 145 16.08 -13.46 -8.80
N ASN A 146 15.57 -13.85 -7.64
CA ASN A 146 14.20 -14.27 -7.38
C ASN A 146 13.50 -13.41 -6.31
N THR A 147 14.21 -12.47 -5.68
CA THR A 147 13.71 -11.60 -4.62
C THR A 147 14.09 -10.15 -4.88
N SER A 148 13.10 -9.26 -4.80
CA SER A 148 13.28 -7.82 -4.87
C SER A 148 12.42 -7.15 -3.79
N TYR A 149 12.77 -5.94 -3.41
CA TYR A 149 11.95 -5.10 -2.54
C TYR A 149 11.59 -3.81 -3.25
N ILE A 150 10.37 -3.33 -3.03
CA ILE A 150 10.00 -1.94 -3.31
C ILE A 150 9.91 -1.22 -1.97
N GLN A 151 10.86 -0.31 -1.76
CA GLN A 151 10.84 0.62 -0.65
C GLN A 151 9.97 1.83 -1.02
N VAL A 152 8.90 2.04 -0.24
CA VAL A 152 8.05 3.22 -0.30
C VAL A 152 8.59 4.25 0.67
N ASN A 153 9.13 5.33 0.13
CA ASN A 153 9.63 6.45 0.92
C ASN A 153 8.53 7.50 1.07
N PHE A 154 8.22 7.90 2.30
CA PHE A 154 7.18 8.89 2.55
C PHE A 154 7.75 10.32 2.64
N LYS A 155 6.90 11.31 2.36
CA LYS A 155 7.20 12.71 2.65
C LYS A 155 7.31 12.90 4.17
N GLU A 156 8.23 13.75 4.60
CA GLU A 156 8.31 14.14 6.01
C GLU A 156 7.03 14.89 6.40
N ASP A 157 6.42 14.52 7.51
CA ASP A 157 5.34 15.31 8.12
C ASP A 157 5.99 16.46 8.91
N ASN A 158 5.36 17.63 8.91
CA ASN A 158 5.80 18.83 9.61
C ASN A 158 5.89 18.65 11.15
N LYS A 159 5.52 17.47 11.67
CA LYS A 159 5.52 17.09 13.09
C LYS A 159 6.83 16.48 13.61
N LEU A 160 7.95 16.61 12.91
CA LEU A 160 9.29 16.14 13.32
C LEU A 160 9.40 14.61 13.58
N THR A 161 8.36 13.82 13.32
CA THR A 161 8.42 12.36 13.38
C THR A 161 8.75 11.83 11.99
N LYS A 162 9.99 11.36 11.80
CA LYS A 162 10.40 10.65 10.58
C LYS A 162 9.53 9.40 10.45
N ARG A 163 8.68 9.34 9.42
CA ARG A 163 7.89 8.15 9.13
C ARG A 163 8.85 7.06 8.62
N GLU A 164 8.75 5.87 9.18
CA GLU A 164 9.50 4.72 8.68
C GLU A 164 9.08 4.39 7.24
N ASN A 165 10.07 4.09 6.40
CA ASN A 165 9.81 3.64 5.04
C ASN A 165 9.21 2.24 5.07
N TRP A 166 8.37 1.92 4.10
CA TRP A 166 7.78 0.58 3.99
C TRP A 166 8.47 -0.23 2.93
N ASN A 167 8.72 -1.50 3.20
CA ASN A 167 9.34 -2.42 2.25
C ASN A 167 8.34 -3.49 1.85
N PHE A 168 7.99 -3.50 0.58
CA PHE A 168 7.16 -4.54 -0.02
C PHE A 168 8.06 -5.55 -0.70
N LYS A 169 7.97 -6.81 -0.31
CA LYS A 169 8.77 -7.88 -0.91
C LYS A 169 8.06 -8.42 -2.14
N LEU A 170 8.81 -8.61 -3.21
CA LEU A 170 8.38 -9.31 -4.41
C LEU A 170 9.22 -10.57 -4.58
N ILE A 171 8.54 -11.64 -5.00
CA ILE A 171 9.10 -12.97 -5.16
C ILE A 171 8.74 -13.45 -6.57
N LYS A 172 9.73 -13.96 -7.28
CA LYS A 172 9.52 -14.59 -8.58
C LYS A 172 8.91 -15.99 -8.38
N ASN A 173 7.76 -16.24 -9.02
CA ASN A 173 7.08 -17.54 -8.94
C ASN A 173 7.81 -18.60 -9.80
N SER A 174 7.29 -19.83 -9.83
CA SER A 174 7.88 -20.93 -10.62
C SER A 174 7.88 -20.71 -12.13
N TYR A 175 7.05 -19.80 -12.63
CA TYR A 175 6.96 -19.41 -14.04
C TYR A 175 7.83 -18.21 -14.39
N GLY A 176 8.63 -17.70 -13.45
CA GLY A 176 9.48 -16.54 -13.70
C GLY A 176 8.78 -15.18 -13.53
N ILE A 177 7.51 -15.18 -13.12
CA ILE A 177 6.68 -13.96 -12.97
C ILE A 177 6.85 -13.40 -11.56
N TRP A 178 7.10 -12.10 -11.45
CA TRP A 178 7.18 -11.41 -10.16
C TRP A 178 5.79 -11.26 -9.52
N LYS A 179 5.71 -11.54 -8.22
CA LYS A 179 4.47 -11.44 -7.43
C LYS A 179 4.75 -10.80 -6.07
N LEU A 180 3.78 -10.07 -5.53
CA LEU A 180 3.91 -9.42 -4.21
C LEU A 180 3.78 -10.47 -3.10
N GLU A 181 4.65 -10.43 -2.09
CA GLU A 181 4.47 -11.23 -0.88
C GLU A 181 3.19 -10.77 -0.16
N TRP A 182 2.38 -11.74 0.27
CA TRP A 182 1.21 -11.42 1.09
C TRP A 182 1.67 -10.87 2.45
N LEU A 183 1.16 -9.69 2.80
CA LEU A 183 1.38 -9.10 4.12
C LEU A 183 0.16 -9.41 5.00
N PRO A 184 0.23 -10.41 5.89
CA PRO A 184 -0.81 -10.60 6.89
C PRO A 184 -0.73 -9.43 7.87
N LEU A 185 -1.50 -8.38 7.61
CA LEU A 185 -1.76 -7.32 8.57
C LEU A 185 -2.67 -7.91 9.64
N ASN A 186 -2.07 -8.37 10.74
CA ASN A 186 -2.77 -8.84 11.93
C ASN A 186 -2.75 -7.76 13.01
#